data_AF-E7RLT5-F1
#
_entry.id   AF-E7RLT5-F1
#
_cell.length_a   1.000
_cell.length_b   1.000
_cell.length_c   1.000
_cell.angle_alpha   90.00
_cell.angle_beta   90.00
_cell.angle_gamma   90.00
#
_symmetry.space_group_name_H-M   'P 1'
#
loop_
_entity.id
_entity.type
_entity.pdbx_description
1 polymer ?
#
loop_
_entity_poly.entity_id
_entity_poly.type
_entity_poly.pdbx_seq_one_letter_code
_entity_poly.pdbx_strand_id
1 'polypeptide(L)'
;MKRNLFILFLLILFPMTMSAKEAQDSMIVRIAEIEVYPDYLDEYLKMSREVGETSVRNERGVVCIYPVQVKRNKNLIRILEIYKDREAYQSHIETAHFQRYKQGTLHMVKSLDLVDTYPLAPEAMPLIFKKGDMAAEPVKKIITIEEHFTLPNIGKKVMAWLTKQNGGTPPVSETQKELMKIVLPTNEDIEDVAERRIRFMDEAGVDMQVLSYGAGSPQNITDRKVAVQLCKEANDELARLIAKHPTRFAGFALLPMADPQAAADELERAVKVLGLKGAMLSGTFNGRFFDEHEFRPIFRRAAALGVPIYLHPATIKGDVAKYYYQNEQWSQVASAMFATAGYGWHVDSGIGVLRLIMSGIFDELPSLQIISGHWGELVPFYLNRLDDQQSKTMKLPRKISDYYKSNIYITPSGFFSDAQLRYAIEAVGADRIIYAADYPFLIDKNTRAFLDMAPISNEDRDKIGYLNAERLLKLNDK
;
A
#
# COMPACT_ATOMS: atom_id res chain seq x y z
N MET A 1 -56.23 -33.88 0.58
CA MET A 1 -54.93 -33.84 -0.12
C MET A 1 -53.91 -33.14 0.76
N LYS A 2 -52.90 -33.88 1.24
CA LYS A 2 -51.74 -33.35 1.97
C LYS A 2 -50.82 -32.62 0.97
N ARG A 3 -50.38 -31.40 1.28
CA ARG A 3 -49.17 -30.79 0.69
C ARG A 3 -48.36 -30.13 1.80
N ASN A 4 -47.16 -30.66 1.98
CA ASN A 4 -46.14 -30.24 2.92
C ASN A 4 -45.62 -28.85 2.52
N LEU A 5 -45.53 -27.94 3.48
CA LEU A 5 -44.73 -26.72 3.36
C LEU A 5 -43.53 -26.87 4.30
N PHE A 6 -42.39 -27.28 3.73
CA PHE A 6 -41.07 -27.13 4.34
C PHE A 6 -40.62 -25.68 4.08
N ILE A 7 -40.50 -24.86 5.12
CA ILE A 7 -39.72 -23.62 5.06
C ILE A 7 -38.53 -23.81 6.01
N LEU A 8 -37.37 -23.91 5.37
CA LEU A 8 -36.04 -24.03 5.92
C LEU A 8 -35.66 -22.69 6.58
N PHE A 9 -35.44 -22.66 7.89
CA PHE A 9 -34.81 -21.52 8.56
C PHE A 9 -33.31 -21.53 8.21
N LEU A 10 -32.91 -20.63 7.31
CA LEU A 10 -31.50 -20.37 7.01
C LEU A 10 -30.93 -19.49 8.14
N LEU A 11 -30.19 -20.09 9.08
CA LEU A 11 -29.39 -19.35 10.06
C LEU A 11 -28.21 -18.70 9.34
N ILE A 12 -28.31 -17.40 9.09
CA ILE A 12 -27.22 -16.55 8.63
C ILE A 12 -26.27 -16.35 9.82
N LEU A 13 -25.16 -17.09 9.82
CA LEU A 13 -24.02 -16.84 10.71
C LEU A 13 -23.32 -15.55 10.24
N PHE A 14 -23.69 -14.42 10.84
CA PHE A 14 -22.85 -13.23 10.82
C PHE A 14 -21.55 -13.54 11.58
N PRO A 15 -20.37 -13.12 11.09
CA PRO A 15 -19.19 -13.06 11.95
C PRO A 15 -19.48 -11.98 13.00
N MET A 16 -19.77 -12.40 14.23
CA MET A 16 -19.86 -11.51 15.38
C MET A 16 -18.49 -10.86 15.58
N THR A 17 -18.36 -9.60 15.19
CA THR A 17 -17.32 -8.73 15.73
C THR A 17 -17.65 -8.49 17.19
N MET A 18 -16.88 -9.11 18.09
CA MET A 18 -16.99 -8.89 19.53
C MET A 18 -16.91 -7.40 19.84
N SER A 19 -17.84 -6.89 20.64
CA SER A 19 -17.74 -5.52 21.15
C SER A 19 -16.58 -5.42 22.15
N ALA A 20 -16.00 -4.22 22.34
CA ALA A 20 -14.97 -3.98 23.36
C ALA A 20 -15.43 -4.38 24.78
N LYS A 21 -16.75 -4.34 25.02
CA LYS A 21 -17.38 -4.77 26.29
C LYS A 21 -17.47 -6.30 26.43
N GLU A 22 -17.52 -7.04 25.32
CA GLU A 22 -17.48 -8.52 25.32
C GLU A 22 -16.03 -9.04 25.38
N ALA A 23 -15.07 -8.30 24.82
CA ALA A 23 -13.64 -8.56 25.05
C ALA A 23 -13.25 -8.38 26.53
N GLN A 24 -13.89 -7.42 27.21
CA GLN A 24 -13.74 -7.14 28.64
C GLN A 24 -14.23 -8.28 29.55
N ASP A 25 -15.27 -9.01 29.17
CA ASP A 25 -15.84 -10.13 29.96
C ASP A 25 -15.17 -11.50 29.72
N SER A 26 -14.24 -11.59 28.76
CA SER A 26 -13.57 -12.85 28.42
C SER A 26 -12.14 -12.94 28.98
N MET A 27 -11.33 -11.88 28.89
CA MET A 27 -9.93 -11.88 29.29
C MET A 27 -9.73 -12.06 30.80
N ILE A 28 -8.78 -12.90 31.21
CA ILE A 28 -8.44 -13.12 32.62
C ILE A 28 -7.10 -12.45 32.92
N VAL A 29 -7.06 -11.61 33.97
CA VAL A 29 -5.83 -11.02 34.52
C VAL A 29 -5.72 -11.36 36.00
N ARG A 30 -4.63 -12.03 36.37
CA ARG A 30 -4.38 -12.49 37.75
C ARG A 30 -2.95 -12.19 38.18
N ILE A 31 -2.76 -11.99 39.47
CA ILE A 31 -1.45 -11.97 40.12
C ILE A 31 -1.37 -13.12 41.11
N ALA A 32 -0.45 -14.07 40.89
CA ALA A 32 -0.11 -15.05 41.91
C ALA A 32 0.96 -14.48 42.85
N GLU A 33 0.67 -14.49 44.13
CA GLU A 33 1.50 -13.98 45.20
C GLU A 33 2.08 -15.14 45.99
N ILE A 34 3.38 -15.43 45.81
CA ILE A 34 4.00 -16.65 46.35
C ILE A 34 5.13 -16.29 47.31
N GLU A 35 5.14 -16.88 48.51
CA GLU A 35 6.30 -16.91 49.40
C GLU A 35 6.96 -18.29 49.33
N VAL A 36 8.27 -18.31 49.09
CA VAL A 36 9.05 -19.54 48.93
C VAL A 36 9.99 -19.71 50.11
N TYR A 37 10.09 -20.93 50.64
CA TYR A 37 11.07 -21.28 51.67
C TYR A 37 12.51 -21.02 51.15
N PRO A 38 13.39 -20.36 51.94
CA PRO A 38 14.74 -20.00 51.50
C PRO A 38 15.56 -21.16 50.92
N ASP A 39 15.44 -22.35 51.51
CA ASP A 39 16.21 -23.53 51.11
C ASP A 39 15.88 -24.04 49.70
N TYR A 40 14.71 -23.66 49.15
CA TYR A 40 14.23 -24.09 47.84
C TYR A 40 14.20 -22.96 46.80
N LEU A 41 14.69 -21.77 47.15
CA LEU A 41 14.49 -20.57 46.33
C LEU A 41 15.05 -20.72 44.91
N ASP A 42 16.29 -21.19 44.77
CA ASP A 42 16.94 -21.33 43.47
C ASP A 42 16.24 -22.34 42.55
N GLU A 43 15.77 -23.45 43.14
CA GLU A 43 15.03 -24.48 42.42
C GLU A 43 13.67 -23.95 41.96
N TYR A 44 12.94 -23.28 42.86
CA TYR A 44 11.66 -22.65 42.53
C TYR A 44 11.80 -21.62 41.42
N LEU A 45 12.81 -20.75 41.47
CA LEU A 45 13.07 -19.72 40.46
C LEU A 45 13.32 -20.35 39.08
N LYS A 46 14.06 -21.46 39.02
CA LYS A 46 14.31 -22.19 37.78
C LYS A 46 13.00 -22.75 37.20
N MET A 47 12.21 -23.43 38.02
CA MET A 47 10.94 -24.01 37.59
C MET A 47 9.91 -22.95 37.19
N SER A 48 9.86 -21.83 37.91
CA SER A 48 8.97 -20.71 37.62
C SER A 48 9.33 -20.04 36.28
N ARG A 49 10.62 -19.84 36.00
CA ARG A 49 11.09 -19.36 34.69
C ARG A 49 10.67 -20.32 33.56
N GLU A 50 10.91 -21.61 33.74
CA GLU A 50 10.60 -22.63 32.73
C GLU A 50 9.11 -22.68 32.39
N VAL A 51 8.22 -22.65 33.40
CA VAL A 51 6.77 -22.64 33.15
C VAL A 51 6.35 -21.35 32.45
N GLY A 52 6.88 -20.19 32.84
CA GLY A 52 6.57 -18.92 32.18
C GLY A 52 6.96 -18.90 30.70
N GLU A 53 8.21 -19.24 30.40
CA GLU A 53 8.74 -19.26 29.03
C GLU A 53 8.02 -20.29 28.15
N THR A 54 7.79 -21.49 28.67
CA THR A 54 7.16 -22.59 27.93
C THR A 54 5.71 -22.26 27.60
N SER A 55 4.97 -21.72 28.56
CA SER A 55 3.55 -21.44 28.39
C SER A 55 3.32 -20.33 27.37
N VAL A 56 4.02 -19.20 27.50
CA VAL A 56 3.90 -18.09 26.55
C VAL A 56 4.34 -18.50 25.13
N ARG A 57 5.36 -19.35 25.01
CA ARG A 57 5.86 -19.80 23.70
C ARG A 57 4.91 -20.76 22.99
N ASN A 58 4.33 -21.70 23.73
CA ASN A 58 3.68 -22.87 23.14
C ASN A 58 2.15 -22.81 23.20
N GLU A 59 1.58 -22.00 24.10
CA GLU A 59 0.14 -21.98 24.35
C GLU A 59 -0.50 -20.73 23.76
N ARG A 60 -1.26 -20.91 22.67
CA ARG A 60 -1.87 -19.81 21.91
C ARG A 60 -2.77 -18.88 22.73
N GLY A 61 -3.38 -19.37 23.81
CA GLY A 61 -4.27 -18.60 24.67
C GLY A 61 -3.59 -17.95 25.89
N VAL A 62 -2.32 -18.28 26.16
CA VAL A 62 -1.53 -17.71 27.25
C VAL A 62 -0.84 -16.46 26.75
N VAL A 63 -1.34 -15.31 27.18
CA VAL A 63 -0.85 -14.00 26.74
C VAL A 63 0.38 -13.58 27.55
N CYS A 64 0.39 -13.87 28.84
CA CYS A 64 1.48 -13.55 29.74
C CYS A 64 1.51 -14.55 30.91
N ILE A 65 2.66 -15.14 31.19
CA ILE A 65 3.00 -15.72 32.48
C ILE A 65 4.39 -15.22 32.80
N TYR A 66 4.46 -14.18 33.63
CA TYR A 66 5.70 -13.44 33.88
C TYR A 66 6.04 -13.44 35.37
N PRO A 67 6.81 -14.44 35.83
CA PRO A 67 7.32 -14.48 37.19
C PRO A 67 8.34 -13.38 37.44
N VAL A 68 8.17 -12.64 38.52
CA VAL A 68 9.09 -11.62 38.99
C VAL A 68 9.40 -11.83 40.47
N GLN A 69 10.68 -11.65 40.83
CA GLN A 69 11.12 -11.69 42.21
C GLN A 69 11.05 -10.27 42.82
N VAL A 70 10.48 -10.16 44.02
CA VAL A 70 10.34 -8.88 44.70
C VAL A 70 11.71 -8.45 45.23
N LYS A 71 12.24 -7.32 44.73
CA LYS A 71 13.60 -6.83 45.09
C LYS A 71 13.84 -6.70 46.60
N ARG A 72 12.84 -6.24 47.35
CA ARG A 72 12.93 -6.03 48.81
C ARG A 72 12.87 -7.32 49.62
N ASN A 73 12.41 -8.42 49.03
CA ASN A 73 12.36 -9.73 49.67
C ASN A 73 12.46 -10.83 48.60
N LYS A 74 13.63 -11.44 48.51
CA LYS A 74 13.93 -12.46 47.49
C LYS A 74 13.05 -13.70 47.58
N ASN A 75 12.48 -13.98 48.75
CA ASN A 75 11.58 -15.11 48.95
C ASN A 75 10.16 -14.85 48.45
N LEU A 76 9.83 -13.60 48.08
CA LEU A 76 8.53 -13.26 47.51
C LEU A 76 8.61 -13.22 45.98
N ILE A 77 7.78 -14.03 45.35
CA ILE A 77 7.57 -14.10 43.92
C ILE A 77 6.17 -13.56 43.60
N ARG A 78 6.05 -12.83 42.49
CA ARG A 78 4.79 -12.45 41.88
C ARG A 78 4.75 -13.00 40.48
N ILE A 79 3.64 -13.59 40.05
CA ILE A 79 3.46 -14.01 38.66
C ILE A 79 2.30 -13.20 38.10
N LEU A 80 2.57 -12.36 37.10
CA LEU A 80 1.52 -11.73 36.32
C LEU A 80 1.04 -12.74 35.28
N GLU A 81 -0.24 -13.07 35.36
CA GLU A 81 -0.89 -14.02 34.47
C GLU A 81 -1.96 -13.29 33.65
N ILE A 82 -1.89 -13.42 32.32
CA ILE A 82 -2.90 -12.89 31.40
C ILE A 82 -3.28 -14.00 30.43
N TYR A 83 -4.57 -14.29 30.35
CA TYR A 83 -5.13 -15.27 29.42
C TYR A 83 -6.14 -14.60 28.52
N LYS A 84 -6.16 -15.01 27.25
CA LYS A 84 -7.10 -14.49 26.25
C LYS A 84 -8.54 -14.64 26.72
N ASP A 85 -8.86 -15.80 27.29
CA ASP A 85 -10.18 -16.15 27.78
C ASP A 85 -10.12 -17.23 28.88
N ARG A 86 -11.27 -17.59 29.45
CA ARG A 86 -11.39 -18.63 30.48
C ARG A 86 -11.04 -20.04 29.97
N GLU A 87 -11.29 -20.31 28.69
CA GLU A 87 -10.93 -21.58 28.06
C GLU A 87 -9.41 -21.73 27.98
N ALA A 88 -8.69 -20.66 27.61
CA ALA A 88 -7.24 -20.63 27.62
C ALA A 88 -6.65 -20.90 29.01
N TYR A 89 -7.21 -20.31 30.06
CA TYR A 89 -6.81 -20.60 31.44
C TYR A 89 -7.04 -22.08 31.80
N GLN A 90 -8.20 -22.64 31.47
CA GLN A 90 -8.52 -24.03 31.77
C GLN A 90 -7.59 -25.00 31.03
N SER A 91 -7.32 -24.72 29.74
CA SER A 91 -6.35 -25.48 28.96
C SER A 91 -4.95 -25.40 29.58
N HIS A 92 -4.52 -24.21 30.02
CA HIS A 92 -3.20 -24.00 30.59
C HIS A 92 -2.97 -24.86 31.83
N ILE A 93 -3.93 -24.87 32.75
CA ILE A 93 -3.79 -25.62 34.01
C ILE A 93 -3.79 -27.14 33.80
N GLU A 94 -4.18 -27.64 32.63
CA GLU A 94 -4.16 -29.07 32.29
C GLU A 94 -2.86 -29.50 31.59
N THR A 95 -2.02 -28.55 31.16
CA THR A 95 -0.79 -28.86 30.42
C THR A 95 0.25 -29.60 31.24
N ALA A 96 1.04 -30.46 30.58
CA ALA A 96 2.04 -31.29 31.23
C ALA A 96 3.15 -30.47 31.93
N HIS A 97 3.59 -29.35 31.33
CA HIS A 97 4.61 -28.48 31.93
C HIS A 97 4.06 -27.70 33.12
N PHE A 98 2.82 -27.21 33.06
CA PHE A 98 2.18 -26.59 34.23
C PHE A 98 1.98 -27.58 35.37
N GLN A 99 1.52 -28.81 35.08
CA GLN A 99 1.36 -29.84 36.11
C GLN A 99 2.70 -30.23 36.74
N ARG A 100 3.78 -30.33 35.95
CA ARG A 100 5.13 -30.54 36.47
C ARG A 100 5.56 -29.41 37.40
N TYR A 101 5.33 -28.16 37.01
CA TYR A 101 5.62 -27.00 37.84
C TYR A 101 4.82 -27.01 39.14
N LYS A 102 3.50 -27.14 39.04
CA LYS A 102 2.58 -27.15 40.18
C LYS A 102 2.96 -28.23 41.19
N GLN A 103 3.08 -29.48 40.74
CA GLN A 103 3.37 -30.60 41.64
C GLN A 103 4.81 -30.54 42.18
N GLY A 104 5.78 -30.20 41.32
CA GLY A 104 7.19 -30.14 41.69
C GLY A 104 7.48 -29.04 42.72
N THR A 105 6.73 -27.94 42.72
CA THR A 105 6.98 -26.80 43.62
C THR A 105 6.18 -26.80 44.93
N LEU A 106 5.22 -27.72 45.12
CA LEU A 106 4.31 -27.71 46.28
C LEU A 106 5.03 -27.64 47.63
N HIS A 107 6.13 -28.37 47.79
CA HIS A 107 6.91 -28.43 49.03
C HIS A 107 7.83 -27.20 49.23
N MET A 108 8.00 -26.37 48.21
CA MET A 108 8.83 -25.17 48.23
C MET A 108 8.04 -23.92 48.65
N VAL A 109 6.71 -23.95 48.47
CA VAL A 109 5.81 -22.81 48.68
C VAL A 109 5.36 -22.74 50.14
N LYS A 110 5.67 -21.63 50.80
CA LYS A 110 5.23 -21.30 52.16
C LYS A 110 3.84 -20.69 52.16
N SER A 111 3.53 -19.83 51.18
CA SER A 111 2.18 -19.28 51.00
C SER A 111 1.92 -18.97 49.53
N LEU A 112 0.65 -19.07 49.12
CA LEU A 112 0.15 -18.72 47.79
C LEU A 112 -1.17 -17.98 47.96
N ASP A 113 -1.24 -16.77 47.40
CA ASP A 113 -2.48 -16.01 47.23
C ASP A 113 -2.70 -15.73 45.75
N LEU A 114 -3.93 -15.96 45.27
CA LEU A 114 -4.29 -15.74 43.87
C LEU A 114 -5.21 -14.53 43.81
N VAL A 115 -4.66 -13.41 43.37
CA VAL A 115 -5.36 -12.14 43.31
C VAL A 115 -5.95 -11.98 41.92
N ASP A 116 -7.27 -12.17 41.80
CA ASP A 116 -8.01 -11.82 40.59
C ASP A 116 -8.09 -10.30 40.46
N THR A 117 -7.87 -9.78 39.24
CA THR A 117 -7.76 -8.33 38.99
C THR A 117 -8.68 -7.88 37.86
N TYR A 118 -9.01 -6.59 37.84
CA TYR A 118 -9.71 -5.95 36.73
C TYR A 118 -8.76 -5.03 35.98
N PRO A 119 -8.56 -5.22 34.65
CA PRO A 119 -7.74 -4.29 33.87
C PRO A 119 -8.41 -2.92 33.80
N LEU A 120 -7.65 -1.86 34.08
CA LEU A 120 -8.16 -0.48 34.08
C LEU A 120 -8.28 0.13 32.66
N ALA A 121 -7.54 -0.41 31.70
CA ALA A 121 -7.53 0.02 30.29
C ALA A 121 -7.33 -1.19 29.35
N PRO A 122 -8.28 -2.14 29.30
CA PRO A 122 -8.16 -3.36 28.49
C PRO A 122 -7.92 -3.07 26.99
N GLU A 123 -8.41 -1.93 26.49
CA GLU A 123 -8.21 -1.45 25.13
C GLU A 123 -6.73 -1.15 24.79
N ALA A 124 -5.88 -0.93 25.79
CA ALA A 124 -4.45 -0.72 25.58
C ALA A 124 -3.68 -2.04 25.40
N MET A 125 -4.27 -3.19 25.71
CA MET A 125 -3.59 -4.49 25.67
C MET A 125 -3.04 -4.85 24.28
N PRO A 126 -3.77 -4.66 23.17
CA PRO A 126 -3.23 -4.90 21.83
C PRO A 126 -2.04 -4.00 21.47
N LEU A 127 -1.90 -2.84 22.09
CA LEU A 127 -0.83 -1.87 21.82
C LEU A 127 0.51 -2.31 22.45
N ILE A 128 0.50 -3.13 23.49
CA ILE A 128 1.73 -3.69 24.09
C ILE A 128 2.49 -4.55 23.07
N PHE A 129 1.76 -5.33 22.27
CA PHE A 129 2.34 -6.16 21.20
C PHE A 129 2.84 -5.31 20.03
N LYS A 130 2.19 -4.19 19.72
CA LYS A 130 2.70 -3.23 18.73
C LYS A 130 4.03 -2.60 19.16
N LYS A 131 4.28 -2.46 20.47
CA LYS A 131 5.55 -1.94 21.00
C LYS A 131 6.71 -2.94 20.91
N GLY A 132 6.46 -4.25 20.89
CA GLY A 132 7.50 -5.26 20.69
C GLY A 132 8.19 -5.14 19.33
N ASP A 133 7.45 -4.66 18.32
CA ASP A 133 7.95 -4.40 16.96
C ASP A 133 8.57 -3.00 16.80
N MET A 134 8.47 -2.12 17.81
CA MET A 134 9.00 -0.74 17.78
C MET A 134 10.52 -0.63 18.07
N ALA A 135 11.26 -1.74 18.04
CA ALA A 135 12.73 -1.70 18.00
C ALA A 135 13.26 -1.39 16.58
N ALA A 136 12.37 -1.10 15.63
CA ALA A 136 12.74 -0.70 14.29
C ALA A 136 13.03 0.82 14.27
N GLU A 137 14.21 1.20 13.78
CA GLU A 137 14.53 2.63 13.65
C GLU A 137 13.61 3.27 12.59
N PRO A 138 13.21 4.54 12.77
CA PRO A 138 12.44 5.25 11.76
C PRO A 138 13.19 5.23 10.42
N VAL A 139 12.45 5.24 9.32
CA VAL A 139 13.05 5.27 7.98
C VAL A 139 13.94 6.50 7.85
N LYS A 140 15.12 6.33 7.25
CA LYS A 140 16.10 7.42 7.16
C LYS A 140 15.70 8.52 6.19
N LYS A 141 14.96 8.14 5.15
CA LYS A 141 14.58 9.00 4.02
C LYS A 141 13.31 8.48 3.37
N ILE A 142 12.47 9.38 2.90
CA ILE A 142 11.27 9.08 2.12
C ILE A 142 11.34 9.76 0.75
N ILE A 143 11.22 8.95 -0.30
CA ILE A 143 11.02 9.39 -1.68
C ILE A 143 9.68 8.86 -2.15
N THR A 144 8.78 9.75 -2.57
CA THR A 144 7.45 9.36 -3.07
C THR A 144 7.35 9.59 -4.58
N ILE A 145 6.73 8.66 -5.33
CA ILE A 145 6.86 8.61 -6.80
C ILE A 145 5.57 8.68 -7.62
N GLU A 146 4.44 8.99 -6.98
CA GLU A 146 3.15 9.21 -7.67
C GLU A 146 2.58 10.53 -7.14
N GLU A 147 3.21 11.65 -7.52
CA GLU A 147 2.88 12.97 -6.97
C GLU A 147 2.49 13.92 -8.09
N HIS A 148 1.22 14.28 -8.11
CA HIS A 148 0.62 14.98 -9.23
C HIS A 148 0.79 16.49 -9.15
N PHE A 149 0.95 17.11 -10.32
CA PHE A 149 0.86 18.56 -10.49
C PHE A 149 0.12 18.89 -11.77
N THR A 150 -0.36 20.13 -11.91
CA THR A 150 -0.86 20.67 -13.17
C THR A 150 -0.28 22.04 -13.45
N LEU A 151 -0.30 22.44 -14.72
CA LEU A 151 0.17 23.75 -15.16
C LEU A 151 -1.02 24.56 -15.70
N PRO A 152 -1.40 25.68 -15.06
CA PRO A 152 -2.60 26.44 -15.44
C PRO A 152 -2.58 26.95 -16.88
N ASN A 153 -1.39 27.35 -17.37
CA ASN A 153 -1.19 27.79 -18.74
C ASN A 153 -1.41 26.64 -19.75
N ILE A 154 -0.93 25.43 -19.45
CA ILE A 154 -1.13 24.25 -20.30
C ILE A 154 -2.60 23.82 -20.23
N GLY A 155 -3.19 23.74 -19.03
CA GLY A 155 -4.60 23.41 -18.83
C GLY A 155 -5.53 24.34 -19.61
N LYS A 156 -5.27 25.65 -19.62
CA LYS A 156 -6.02 26.61 -20.45
C LYS A 156 -5.92 26.33 -21.95
N LYS A 157 -4.73 25.94 -22.45
CA LYS A 157 -4.53 25.58 -23.87
C LYS A 157 -5.26 24.29 -24.23
N VAL A 158 -5.22 23.28 -23.36
CA VAL A 158 -5.97 22.03 -23.54
C VAL A 158 -7.47 22.30 -23.58
N MET A 159 -7.99 23.07 -22.62
CA MET A 159 -9.41 23.45 -22.57
C MET A 159 -9.83 24.25 -23.80
N ALA A 160 -9.02 25.22 -24.25
CA ALA A 160 -9.31 25.97 -25.46
C ALA A 160 -9.37 25.07 -26.71
N TRP A 161 -8.48 24.08 -26.80
CA TRP A 161 -8.52 23.08 -27.88
C TRP A 161 -9.79 22.24 -27.79
N LEU A 162 -10.13 21.69 -26.62
CA LEU A 162 -11.34 20.88 -26.42
C LEU A 162 -12.62 21.67 -26.74
N THR A 163 -12.73 22.90 -26.25
CA THR A 163 -13.86 23.79 -26.54
C THR A 163 -14.00 24.02 -28.05
N LYS A 164 -12.90 24.22 -28.77
CA LYS A 164 -12.93 24.37 -30.23
C LYS A 164 -13.41 23.10 -30.94
N GLN A 165 -12.92 21.92 -30.52
CA GLN A 165 -13.31 20.64 -31.11
C GLN A 165 -14.79 20.31 -30.87
N ASN A 166 -15.30 20.65 -29.69
CA ASN A 166 -16.68 20.35 -29.28
C ASN A 166 -17.70 21.39 -29.76
N GLY A 167 -17.28 22.45 -30.46
CA GLY A 167 -18.15 23.56 -30.84
C GLY A 167 -18.64 24.41 -29.66
N GLY A 168 -17.96 24.32 -28.51
CA GLY A 168 -18.33 24.98 -27.26
C GLY A 168 -17.80 24.22 -26.04
N THR A 169 -17.90 24.83 -24.86
CA THR A 169 -17.58 24.15 -23.60
C THR A 169 -18.77 23.26 -23.22
N PRO A 170 -18.60 21.93 -23.11
CA PRO A 170 -19.69 21.06 -22.69
C PRO A 170 -20.22 21.49 -21.32
N PRO A 171 -21.55 21.48 -21.09
CA PRO A 171 -22.10 21.78 -19.79
C PRO A 171 -21.65 20.73 -18.77
N VAL A 172 -21.18 21.19 -17.61
CA VAL A 172 -20.85 20.30 -16.48
C VAL A 172 -22.14 19.99 -15.72
N SER A 173 -22.51 18.71 -15.66
CA SER A 173 -23.69 18.25 -14.92
C SER A 173 -23.53 18.47 -13.42
N GLU A 174 -24.63 18.52 -12.68
CA GLU A 174 -24.56 18.68 -11.22
C GLU A 174 -23.81 17.53 -10.56
N THR A 175 -24.04 16.30 -11.01
CA THR A 175 -23.27 15.12 -10.61
C THR A 175 -21.77 15.28 -10.87
N GLN A 176 -21.38 15.84 -12.02
CA GLN A 176 -19.96 16.10 -12.30
C GLN A 176 -19.37 17.14 -11.33
N LYS A 177 -20.12 18.19 -10.97
CA LYS A 177 -19.66 19.17 -9.98
C LYS A 177 -19.51 18.56 -8.59
N GLU A 178 -20.46 17.73 -8.17
CA GLU A 178 -20.38 17.01 -6.89
C GLU A 178 -19.19 16.06 -6.87
N LEU A 179 -18.99 15.30 -7.95
CA LEU A 179 -17.83 14.41 -8.08
C LEU A 179 -16.51 15.17 -8.04
N MET A 180 -16.41 16.31 -8.75
CA MET A 180 -15.22 17.16 -8.73
C MET A 180 -14.89 17.65 -7.31
N LYS A 181 -15.89 17.98 -6.49
CA LYS A 181 -15.67 18.37 -5.09
C LYS A 181 -15.16 17.22 -4.21
N ILE A 182 -15.46 15.97 -4.57
CA ILE A 182 -15.07 14.77 -3.82
C ILE A 182 -13.68 14.30 -4.24
N VAL A 183 -13.41 14.30 -5.54
CA VAL A 183 -12.25 13.63 -6.13
C VAL A 183 -11.12 14.60 -6.44
N LEU A 184 -11.40 15.83 -6.84
CA LEU A 184 -10.35 16.73 -7.29
C LEU A 184 -9.75 17.52 -6.12
N PRO A 185 -8.41 17.64 -6.08
CA PRO A 185 -7.73 18.51 -5.15
C PRO A 185 -8.03 19.97 -5.49
N THR A 186 -7.70 20.86 -4.55
CA THR A 186 -7.78 22.29 -4.81
C THR A 186 -6.72 22.71 -5.82
N ASN A 187 -7.01 23.77 -6.58
CA ASN A 187 -6.01 24.38 -7.47
C ASN A 187 -4.76 24.85 -6.70
N GLU A 188 -4.93 25.29 -5.45
CA GLU A 188 -3.81 25.74 -4.62
C GLU A 188 -2.79 24.63 -4.33
N ASP A 189 -3.24 23.37 -4.24
CA ASP A 189 -2.37 22.24 -3.94
C ASP A 189 -1.78 21.59 -5.20
N ILE A 190 -2.61 21.44 -6.25
CA ILE A 190 -2.17 20.76 -7.50
C ILE A 190 -1.35 21.66 -8.43
N GLU A 191 -1.52 22.98 -8.37
CA GLU A 191 -0.76 23.92 -9.20
C GLU A 191 0.54 24.39 -8.51
N ASP A 192 0.68 24.20 -7.18
CA ASP A 192 1.88 24.59 -6.44
C ASP A 192 2.98 23.53 -6.53
N VAL A 193 4.08 23.88 -7.20
CA VAL A 193 5.35 23.13 -7.21
C VAL A 193 6.43 24.00 -6.55
N ALA A 194 6.14 24.49 -5.35
CA ALA A 194 7.00 25.43 -4.64
C ALA A 194 6.75 25.35 -3.11
N GLU A 195 6.57 26.50 -2.46
CA GLU A 195 6.63 26.66 -1.01
C GLU A 195 5.54 25.89 -0.26
N ARG A 196 4.32 25.81 -0.79
CA ARG A 196 3.22 25.11 -0.11
C ARG A 196 3.46 23.60 -0.12
N ARG A 197 3.79 23.05 -1.29
CA ARG A 197 4.14 21.64 -1.44
C ARG A 197 5.35 21.26 -0.59
N ILE A 198 6.40 22.09 -0.61
CA ILE A 198 7.61 21.85 0.21
C ILE A 198 7.27 21.87 1.70
N ARG A 199 6.43 22.80 2.16
CA ARG A 199 6.00 22.84 3.57
C ARG A 199 5.23 21.57 3.95
N PHE A 200 4.33 21.09 3.08
CA PHE A 200 3.68 19.81 3.30
C PHE A 200 4.70 18.66 3.38
N MET A 201 5.67 18.62 2.47
CA MET A 201 6.72 17.60 2.49
C MET A 201 7.53 17.65 3.80
N ASP A 202 7.90 18.84 4.28
CA ASP A 202 8.63 19.00 5.54
C ASP A 202 7.79 18.51 6.74
N GLU A 203 6.50 18.84 6.78
CA GLU A 203 5.57 18.41 7.84
C GLU A 203 5.31 16.89 7.80
N ALA A 204 5.22 16.31 6.60
CA ALA A 204 4.96 14.88 6.39
C ALA A 204 6.23 14.01 6.46
N GLY A 205 7.42 14.63 6.56
CA GLY A 205 8.71 13.94 6.57
C GLY A 205 9.07 13.31 5.23
N VAL A 206 8.74 13.97 4.11
CA VAL A 206 9.06 13.57 2.74
C VAL A 206 10.28 14.34 2.23
N ASP A 207 11.35 13.62 1.92
CA ASP A 207 12.60 14.23 1.44
C ASP A 207 12.50 14.65 -0.02
N MET A 208 11.88 13.83 -0.86
CA MET A 208 11.74 14.09 -2.29
C MET A 208 10.41 13.58 -2.86
N GLN A 209 9.82 14.34 -3.77
CA GLN A 209 8.68 13.91 -4.60
C GLN A 209 9.11 13.79 -6.07
N VAL A 210 8.70 12.71 -6.73
CA VAL A 210 8.83 12.54 -8.18
C VAL A 210 7.51 12.92 -8.82
N LEU A 211 7.52 14.05 -9.53
CA LEU A 211 6.32 14.71 -10.00
C LEU A 211 5.84 14.15 -11.34
N SER A 212 4.52 14.03 -11.51
CA SER A 212 3.89 13.62 -12.76
C SER A 212 2.70 14.52 -13.10
N TYR A 213 2.44 14.72 -14.39
CA TYR A 213 1.37 15.60 -14.82
C TYR A 213 0.00 14.95 -14.54
N GLY A 214 -0.87 15.64 -13.80
CA GLY A 214 -2.18 15.14 -13.38
C GLY A 214 -3.33 15.45 -14.35
N ALA A 215 -4.49 15.79 -13.78
CA ALA A 215 -5.73 16.02 -14.53
C ALA A 215 -5.58 17.12 -15.61
N GLY A 216 -6.32 16.97 -16.72
CA GLY A 216 -6.23 17.89 -17.86
C GLY A 216 -4.96 17.71 -18.71
N SER A 217 -4.37 16.51 -18.66
CA SER A 217 -3.17 16.15 -19.41
C SER A 217 -3.33 16.25 -20.93
N PRO A 218 -2.38 16.90 -21.64
CA PRO A 218 -2.27 16.85 -23.10
C PRO A 218 -2.09 15.46 -23.73
N GLN A 219 -1.81 14.41 -22.94
CA GLN A 219 -1.58 13.03 -23.41
C GLN A 219 -2.66 12.55 -24.39
N ASN A 220 -3.92 12.89 -24.10
CA ASN A 220 -5.09 12.39 -24.82
C ASN A 220 -5.59 13.32 -25.94
N ILE A 221 -4.85 14.38 -26.26
CA ILE A 221 -5.14 15.20 -27.44
C ILE A 221 -4.85 14.37 -28.69
N THR A 222 -5.84 14.22 -29.56
CA THR A 222 -5.75 13.39 -30.77
C THR A 222 -5.06 14.11 -31.93
N ASP A 223 -5.01 15.45 -31.92
CA ASP A 223 -4.21 16.22 -32.87
C ASP A 223 -2.72 16.09 -32.53
N ARG A 224 -1.97 15.40 -33.41
CA ARG A 224 -0.55 15.12 -33.23
C ARG A 224 0.29 16.37 -32.98
N LYS A 225 0.05 17.44 -33.75
CA LYS A 225 0.87 18.66 -33.66
C LYS A 225 0.63 19.37 -32.33
N VAL A 226 -0.64 19.46 -31.91
CA VAL A 226 -1.01 20.08 -30.64
C VAL A 226 -0.51 19.24 -29.47
N ALA A 227 -0.68 17.91 -29.51
CA ALA A 227 -0.20 17.02 -28.45
C ALA A 227 1.32 17.13 -28.27
N VAL A 228 2.10 17.03 -29.35
CA VAL A 228 3.57 17.14 -29.31
C VAL A 228 4.00 18.50 -28.76
N GLN A 229 3.39 19.59 -29.23
CA GLN A 229 3.72 20.92 -28.74
C GLN A 229 3.46 21.07 -27.24
N LEU A 230 2.25 20.72 -26.78
CA LEU A 230 1.86 20.94 -25.38
C LEU A 230 2.59 20.03 -24.41
N CYS A 231 2.89 18.78 -24.78
CA CYS A 231 3.69 17.89 -23.95
C CYS A 231 5.12 18.43 -23.76
N LYS A 232 5.73 18.94 -24.85
CA LYS A 232 7.06 19.57 -24.78
C LYS A 232 7.09 20.79 -23.87
N GLU A 233 6.13 21.70 -24.05
CA GLU A 233 6.00 22.90 -23.22
C GLU A 233 5.80 22.55 -21.74
N ALA A 234 4.99 21.51 -21.45
CA ALA A 234 4.76 21.05 -20.08
C ALA A 234 6.03 20.44 -19.45
N ASN A 235 6.78 19.63 -20.20
CA ASN A 235 8.03 19.03 -19.73
C ASN A 235 9.12 20.09 -19.48
N ASP A 236 9.23 21.09 -20.36
CA ASP A 236 10.17 22.21 -20.20
C ASP A 236 9.87 23.01 -18.93
N GLU A 237 8.59 23.28 -18.68
CA GLU A 237 8.15 24.00 -17.49
C GLU A 237 8.35 23.17 -16.21
N LEU A 238 8.06 21.86 -16.24
CA LEU A 238 8.35 20.95 -15.13
C LEU A 238 9.84 20.95 -14.79
N ALA A 239 10.71 20.82 -15.80
CA ALA A 239 12.15 20.84 -15.60
C ALA A 239 12.63 22.16 -14.98
N ARG A 240 12.05 23.29 -15.42
CA ARG A 240 12.31 24.62 -14.84
C ARG A 240 11.87 24.72 -13.38
N LEU A 241 10.74 24.13 -13.01
CA LEU A 241 10.24 24.10 -11.63
C LEU A 241 11.12 23.22 -10.75
N ILE A 242 11.50 22.03 -11.22
CA ILE A 242 12.42 21.12 -10.54
C ILE A 242 13.77 21.79 -10.27
N ALA A 243 14.32 22.52 -11.26
CA ALA A 243 15.61 23.20 -11.14
C ALA A 243 15.67 24.23 -9.99
N LYS A 244 14.53 24.74 -9.49
CA LYS A 244 14.48 25.62 -8.33
C LYS A 244 14.70 24.88 -7.00
N HIS A 245 14.34 23.59 -6.94
CA HIS A 245 14.42 22.76 -5.75
C HIS A 245 14.88 21.32 -6.10
N PRO A 246 16.07 21.13 -6.71
CA PRO A 246 16.49 19.86 -7.29
C PRO A 246 16.77 18.76 -6.26
N THR A 247 16.91 19.12 -4.98
CA THR A 247 17.03 18.15 -3.88
C THR A 247 15.66 17.69 -3.36
N ARG A 248 14.58 18.37 -3.72
CA ARG A 248 13.21 18.10 -3.26
C ARG A 248 12.32 17.52 -4.36
N PHE A 249 12.63 17.79 -5.62
CA PHE A 249 11.83 17.33 -6.75
C PHE A 249 12.66 16.59 -7.79
N ALA A 250 12.06 15.54 -8.34
CA ALA A 250 12.36 14.98 -9.65
C ALA A 250 11.06 14.89 -10.46
N GLY A 251 11.09 14.34 -11.68
CA GLY A 251 9.86 14.26 -12.47
C GLY A 251 9.85 13.20 -13.55
N PHE A 252 8.64 12.77 -13.89
CA PHE A 252 8.32 11.94 -15.04
C PHE A 252 7.82 12.79 -16.21
N ALA A 253 8.26 12.44 -17.41
CA ALA A 253 7.85 13.12 -18.63
C ALA A 253 6.39 12.81 -18.97
N LEU A 254 5.71 13.83 -19.48
CA LEU A 254 4.43 13.73 -20.17
C LEU A 254 4.68 13.45 -21.66
N LEU A 255 3.97 12.47 -22.25
CA LEU A 255 4.20 12.01 -23.62
C LEU A 255 3.00 12.24 -24.56
N PRO A 256 3.23 12.68 -25.81
CA PRO A 256 2.19 12.92 -26.82
C PRO A 256 1.74 11.62 -27.51
N MET A 257 0.79 10.90 -26.91
CA MET A 257 0.41 9.55 -27.35
C MET A 257 -0.27 9.47 -28.73
N ALA A 258 -0.72 10.60 -29.29
CA ALA A 258 -1.20 10.69 -30.67
C ALA A 258 -0.14 10.38 -31.74
N ASP A 259 1.15 10.48 -31.38
CA ASP A 259 2.29 10.15 -32.23
C ASP A 259 3.33 9.35 -31.43
N PRO A 260 3.27 8.00 -31.45
CA PRO A 260 4.15 7.16 -30.65
C PRO A 260 5.64 7.33 -30.94
N GLN A 261 6.01 7.71 -32.17
CA GLN A 261 7.41 7.98 -32.48
C GLN A 261 7.85 9.32 -31.87
N ALA A 262 7.04 10.37 -32.00
CA ALA A 262 7.32 11.64 -31.33
C ALA A 262 7.31 11.52 -29.80
N ALA A 263 6.49 10.62 -29.24
CA ALA A 263 6.49 10.29 -27.82
C ALA A 263 7.80 9.61 -27.38
N ALA A 264 8.34 8.68 -28.18
CA ALA A 264 9.65 8.11 -27.92
C ALA A 264 10.76 9.18 -28.00
N ASP A 265 10.72 10.04 -29.01
CA ASP A 265 11.69 11.13 -29.17
C ASP A 265 11.63 12.14 -28.01
N GLU A 266 10.43 12.45 -27.53
CA GLU A 266 10.24 13.32 -26.37
C GLU A 266 10.70 12.68 -25.07
N LEU A 267 10.49 11.37 -24.87
CA LEU A 267 11.06 10.65 -23.72
C LEU A 267 12.59 10.76 -23.70
N GLU A 268 13.25 10.59 -24.85
CA GLU A 268 14.70 10.75 -24.93
C GLU A 268 15.16 12.17 -24.61
N ARG A 269 14.48 13.18 -25.17
CA ARG A 269 14.79 14.58 -24.87
C ARG A 269 14.59 14.89 -23.38
N ALA A 270 13.47 14.46 -22.82
CA ALA A 270 13.14 14.67 -21.42
C ALA A 270 14.20 14.07 -20.49
N VAL A 271 14.68 12.86 -20.78
CA VAL A 271 15.70 12.20 -19.96
C VAL A 271 17.09 12.82 -20.17
N LYS A 272 17.54 12.95 -21.43
CA LYS A 272 18.92 13.35 -21.74
C LYS A 272 19.18 14.86 -21.62
N VAL A 273 18.16 15.68 -21.87
CA VAL A 273 18.29 17.15 -21.91
C VAL A 273 17.68 17.79 -20.67
N LEU A 274 16.51 17.32 -20.22
CA LEU A 274 15.79 17.92 -19.09
C LEU A 274 16.07 17.22 -17.75
N GLY A 275 16.71 16.06 -17.75
CA GLY A 275 17.03 15.31 -16.52
C GLY A 275 15.81 14.62 -15.88
N LEU A 276 14.69 14.48 -16.59
CA LEU A 276 13.53 13.73 -16.13
C LEU A 276 13.87 12.24 -16.00
N LYS A 277 13.20 11.53 -15.09
CA LYS A 277 13.61 10.20 -14.62
C LYS A 277 12.79 9.05 -15.19
N GLY A 278 12.06 9.29 -16.27
CA GLY A 278 11.15 8.33 -16.92
C GLY A 278 9.93 9.04 -17.51
N ALA A 279 8.83 8.32 -17.68
CA ALA A 279 7.54 8.90 -18.06
C ALA A 279 6.38 8.25 -17.31
N MET A 280 5.26 8.96 -17.23
CA MET A 280 3.98 8.41 -16.75
C MET A 280 2.98 8.37 -17.90
N LEU A 281 2.32 7.24 -18.07
CA LEU A 281 1.22 7.03 -19.01
C LEU A 281 -0.05 6.74 -18.22
N SER A 282 -1.11 7.50 -18.47
CA SER A 282 -2.37 7.36 -17.74
C SER A 282 -3.44 6.66 -18.58
N GLY A 283 -3.93 5.50 -18.12
CA GLY A 283 -5.03 4.74 -18.70
C GLY A 283 -4.80 4.27 -20.15
N THR A 284 -5.68 4.69 -21.05
CA THR A 284 -5.65 4.32 -22.48
C THR A 284 -5.55 5.57 -23.36
N PHE A 285 -5.09 5.40 -24.59
CA PHE A 285 -5.16 6.44 -25.61
C PHE A 285 -6.19 6.04 -26.67
N ASN A 286 -7.23 6.85 -26.86
CA ASN A 286 -8.29 6.60 -27.84
C ASN A 286 -8.91 5.18 -27.73
N GLY A 287 -9.10 4.71 -26.49
CA GLY A 287 -9.67 3.38 -26.21
C GLY A 287 -8.73 2.20 -26.46
N ARG A 288 -7.44 2.46 -26.71
CA ARG A 288 -6.39 1.45 -26.95
C ARG A 288 -5.43 1.38 -25.78
N PHE A 289 -5.10 0.17 -25.37
CA PHE A 289 -4.10 -0.08 -24.35
C PHE A 289 -2.68 0.01 -24.93
N PHE A 290 -1.70 0.31 -24.08
CA PHE A 290 -0.33 0.53 -24.51
C PHE A 290 0.44 -0.75 -24.87
N ASP A 291 -0.15 -1.93 -24.73
CA ASP A 291 0.44 -3.18 -25.22
C ASP A 291 0.43 -3.29 -26.75
N GLU A 292 -0.39 -2.49 -27.43
CA GLU A 292 -0.52 -2.53 -28.88
C GLU A 292 0.77 -2.10 -29.61
N HIS A 293 1.01 -2.70 -30.79
CA HIS A 293 2.29 -2.58 -31.49
C HIS A 293 2.68 -1.15 -31.84
N GLU A 294 1.72 -0.25 -32.07
CA GLU A 294 2.01 1.15 -32.39
C GLU A 294 2.75 1.89 -31.27
N PHE A 295 2.57 1.49 -30.00
CA PHE A 295 3.19 2.13 -28.84
C PHE A 295 4.58 1.55 -28.51
N ARG A 296 5.01 0.48 -29.20
CA ARG A 296 6.32 -0.17 -29.01
C ARG A 296 7.53 0.79 -29.07
N PRO A 297 7.59 1.81 -29.94
CA PRO A 297 8.70 2.76 -29.96
C PRO A 297 9.01 3.39 -28.60
N ILE A 298 7.98 3.69 -27.80
CA ILE A 298 8.12 4.32 -26.48
C ILE A 298 8.84 3.39 -25.51
N PHE A 299 8.40 2.13 -25.42
CA PHE A 299 8.98 1.14 -24.53
C PHE A 299 10.40 0.75 -24.95
N ARG A 300 10.67 0.62 -26.26
CA ARG A 300 12.03 0.43 -26.77
C ARG A 300 12.94 1.56 -26.33
N ARG A 301 12.45 2.80 -26.40
CA ARG A 301 13.22 3.97 -25.95
C ARG A 301 13.46 3.98 -24.45
N ALA A 302 12.45 3.68 -23.65
CA ALA A 302 12.58 3.57 -22.19
C ALA A 302 13.64 2.52 -21.79
N ALA A 303 13.58 1.33 -22.40
CA ALA A 303 14.55 0.26 -22.19
C ALA A 303 15.98 0.67 -22.59
N ALA A 304 16.14 1.36 -23.72
CA ALA A 304 17.43 1.84 -24.20
C ALA A 304 18.03 2.94 -23.30
N LEU A 305 17.19 3.80 -22.71
CA LEU A 305 17.60 4.84 -21.76
C LEU A 305 17.83 4.27 -20.35
N GLY A 306 17.30 3.08 -20.06
CA GLY A 306 17.30 2.48 -18.72
C GLY A 306 16.52 3.33 -17.72
N VAL A 307 15.32 3.78 -18.12
CA VAL A 307 14.37 4.53 -17.28
C VAL A 307 13.01 3.83 -17.27
N PRO A 308 12.21 3.94 -16.20
CA PRO A 308 10.91 3.29 -16.13
C PRO A 308 9.80 4.05 -16.87
N ILE A 309 8.71 3.32 -17.14
CA ILE A 309 7.41 3.89 -17.47
C ILE A 309 6.43 3.58 -16.34
N TYR A 310 5.83 4.62 -15.76
CA TYR A 310 4.76 4.49 -14.78
C TYR A 310 3.41 4.33 -15.49
N LEU A 311 2.65 3.28 -15.17
CA LEU A 311 1.28 3.10 -15.65
C LEU A 311 0.30 3.52 -14.57
N HIS A 312 -0.27 4.70 -14.76
CA HIS A 312 -1.19 5.33 -13.82
C HIS A 312 -2.64 5.06 -14.27
N PRO A 313 -3.61 4.88 -13.34
CA PRO A 313 -5.01 4.76 -13.71
C PRO A 313 -5.55 6.00 -14.43
N ALA A 314 -6.65 5.85 -15.18
CA ALA A 314 -7.38 7.01 -15.69
C ALA A 314 -8.84 6.63 -15.92
N THR A 315 -9.65 7.59 -16.36
CA THR A 315 -11.05 7.33 -16.75
C THR A 315 -11.16 6.12 -17.66
N ILE A 316 -11.89 5.12 -17.20
CA ILE A 316 -12.17 3.89 -17.95
C ILE A 316 -13.16 4.16 -19.08
N LYS A 317 -13.23 3.27 -20.07
CA LYS A 317 -14.13 3.42 -21.22
C LYS A 317 -15.60 3.56 -20.77
N GLY A 318 -16.32 4.55 -21.31
CA GLY A 318 -17.68 4.90 -20.89
C GLY A 318 -18.68 3.74 -20.91
N ASP A 319 -18.65 2.89 -21.94
CA ASP A 319 -19.53 1.71 -22.01
C ASP A 319 -19.23 0.68 -20.93
N VAL A 320 -17.95 0.53 -20.55
CA VAL A 320 -17.51 -0.37 -19.47
C VAL A 320 -17.93 0.20 -18.12
N ALA A 321 -17.70 1.50 -17.91
CA ALA A 321 -18.17 2.20 -16.70
C ALA A 321 -19.67 2.06 -16.52
N LYS A 322 -20.43 2.25 -17.60
CA LYS A 322 -21.89 2.11 -17.61
C LYS A 322 -22.32 0.68 -17.29
N TYR A 323 -21.71 -0.31 -17.93
CA TYR A 323 -22.11 -1.69 -17.75
C TYR A 323 -21.79 -2.23 -16.34
N TYR A 324 -20.62 -1.89 -15.77
CA TYR A 324 -20.19 -2.42 -14.48
C TYR A 324 -20.64 -1.61 -13.27
N TYR A 325 -20.80 -0.29 -13.41
CA TYR A 325 -20.94 0.59 -12.24
C TYR A 325 -22.19 1.48 -12.27
N GLN A 326 -23.10 1.32 -13.24
CA GLN A 326 -24.40 2.02 -13.21
C GLN A 326 -25.54 1.08 -12.84
N ASN A 327 -26.38 1.52 -11.92
CA ASN A 327 -27.62 0.85 -11.52
C ASN A 327 -28.66 1.90 -11.10
N GLU A 328 -29.94 1.64 -11.36
CA GLU A 328 -31.04 2.55 -10.99
C GLU A 328 -31.17 2.77 -9.48
N GLN A 329 -30.66 1.84 -8.66
CA GLN A 329 -30.69 1.93 -7.19
C GLN A 329 -29.50 2.70 -6.61
N TRP A 330 -28.48 3.03 -7.41
CA TRP A 330 -27.30 3.76 -6.96
C TRP A 330 -27.38 5.23 -7.38
N SER A 331 -26.82 6.13 -6.57
CA SER A 331 -26.65 7.51 -7.03
C SER A 331 -25.66 7.56 -8.20
N GLN A 332 -25.81 8.55 -9.08
CA GLN A 332 -24.84 8.75 -10.17
C GLN A 332 -23.44 9.07 -9.62
N VAL A 333 -23.35 9.74 -8.46
CA VAL A 333 -22.09 10.01 -7.77
C VAL A 333 -21.45 8.70 -7.31
N ALA A 334 -22.20 7.80 -6.65
CA ALA A 334 -21.67 6.50 -6.24
C ALA A 334 -21.20 5.69 -7.46
N SER A 335 -22.00 5.66 -8.53
CA SER A 335 -21.65 5.00 -9.78
C SER A 335 -20.31 5.52 -10.35
N ALA A 336 -20.12 6.84 -10.37
CA ALA A 336 -18.90 7.46 -10.84
C ALA A 336 -17.70 7.20 -9.92
N MET A 337 -17.89 7.23 -8.60
CA MET A 337 -16.83 6.93 -7.62
C MET A 337 -16.32 5.49 -7.76
N PHE A 338 -17.21 4.50 -7.87
CA PHE A 338 -16.80 3.10 -8.02
C PHE A 338 -16.25 2.78 -9.42
N ALA A 339 -16.64 3.52 -10.46
CA ALA A 339 -15.98 3.45 -11.77
C ALA A 339 -14.58 4.09 -11.79
N THR A 340 -14.24 4.89 -10.78
CA THR A 340 -12.98 5.61 -10.64
C THR A 340 -12.18 5.07 -9.44
N ALA A 341 -11.78 5.93 -8.50
CA ALA A 341 -10.91 5.62 -7.35
C ALA A 341 -11.48 4.53 -6.42
N GLY A 342 -12.78 4.28 -6.46
CA GLY A 342 -13.39 3.25 -5.61
C GLY A 342 -13.04 1.82 -6.02
N TYR A 343 -12.86 1.54 -7.32
CA TYR A 343 -12.48 0.20 -7.80
C TYR A 343 -12.07 0.17 -9.28
N GLY A 344 -12.84 0.81 -10.15
CA GLY A 344 -12.75 0.66 -11.60
C GLY A 344 -11.41 1.09 -12.20
N TRP A 345 -10.82 2.17 -11.69
CA TRP A 345 -9.47 2.60 -12.07
C TRP A 345 -8.42 1.50 -11.87
N HIS A 346 -8.48 0.81 -10.73
CA HIS A 346 -7.53 -0.23 -10.39
C HIS A 346 -7.67 -1.46 -11.28
N VAL A 347 -8.91 -1.88 -11.55
CA VAL A 347 -9.14 -3.03 -12.43
C VAL A 347 -8.65 -2.74 -13.86
N ASP A 348 -8.97 -1.58 -14.41
CA ASP A 348 -8.59 -1.21 -15.78
C ASP A 348 -7.07 -1.02 -15.94
N SER A 349 -6.43 -0.38 -14.94
CA SER A 349 -4.97 -0.23 -14.90
C SER A 349 -4.24 -1.58 -14.77
N GLY A 350 -4.73 -2.45 -13.88
CA GLY A 350 -4.19 -3.81 -13.71
C GLY A 350 -4.35 -4.67 -14.97
N ILE A 351 -5.45 -4.52 -15.71
CA ILE A 351 -5.61 -5.12 -17.05
C ILE A 351 -4.53 -4.60 -17.99
N GLY A 352 -4.24 -3.30 -18.00
CA GLY A 352 -3.16 -2.72 -18.80
C GLY A 352 -1.78 -3.34 -18.52
N VAL A 353 -1.42 -3.49 -17.24
CA VAL A 353 -0.16 -4.16 -16.81
C VAL A 353 -0.13 -5.61 -17.29
N LEU A 354 -1.21 -6.36 -17.06
CA LEU A 354 -1.32 -7.75 -17.47
C LEU A 354 -1.18 -7.91 -18.99
N ARG A 355 -1.85 -7.06 -19.77
CA ARG A 355 -1.77 -7.06 -21.24
C ARG A 355 -0.35 -6.81 -21.73
N LEU A 356 0.39 -5.89 -21.10
CA LEU A 356 1.79 -5.67 -21.43
C LEU A 356 2.64 -6.91 -21.22
N ILE A 357 2.52 -7.58 -20.07
CA ILE A 357 3.22 -8.86 -19.80
C ILE A 357 2.86 -9.90 -20.87
N MET A 358 1.55 -10.10 -21.10
CA MET A 358 1.03 -11.09 -22.04
C MET A 358 1.40 -10.80 -23.50
N SER A 359 1.75 -9.57 -23.83
CA SER A 359 2.18 -9.18 -25.18
C SER A 359 3.62 -9.62 -25.53
N GLY A 360 4.34 -10.22 -24.58
CA GLY A 360 5.73 -10.67 -24.78
C GLY A 360 6.75 -9.53 -24.78
N ILE A 361 6.37 -8.31 -24.38
CA ILE A 361 7.24 -7.13 -24.48
C ILE A 361 8.54 -7.28 -23.66
N PHE A 362 8.49 -7.99 -22.53
CA PHE A 362 9.65 -8.19 -21.67
C PHE A 362 10.61 -9.27 -22.19
N ASP A 363 10.18 -10.11 -23.12
CA ASP A 363 11.10 -10.99 -23.85
C ASP A 363 11.87 -10.19 -24.92
N GLU A 364 11.20 -9.24 -25.57
CA GLU A 364 11.82 -8.30 -26.50
C GLU A 364 12.76 -7.31 -25.77
N LEU A 365 12.33 -6.81 -24.61
CA LEU A 365 12.97 -5.75 -23.84
C LEU A 365 13.18 -6.18 -22.38
N PRO A 366 14.12 -7.10 -22.10
CA PRO A 366 14.30 -7.66 -20.75
C PRO A 366 14.71 -6.64 -19.69
N SER A 367 15.33 -5.52 -20.09
CA SER A 367 15.71 -4.42 -19.20
C SER A 367 14.57 -3.44 -18.91
N LEU A 368 13.45 -3.49 -19.63
CA LEU A 368 12.33 -2.57 -19.44
C LEU A 368 11.79 -2.70 -18.02
N GLN A 369 11.64 -1.57 -17.33
CA GLN A 369 11.01 -1.49 -16.01
C GLN A 369 9.71 -0.71 -16.11
N ILE A 370 8.66 -1.22 -15.47
CA ILE A 370 7.35 -0.60 -15.36
C ILE A 370 7.06 -0.36 -13.88
N ILE A 371 6.31 0.70 -13.58
CA ILE A 371 5.80 0.97 -12.23
C ILE A 371 4.27 0.92 -12.28
N SER A 372 3.66 0.27 -11.30
CA SER A 372 2.21 0.11 -11.14
C SER A 372 1.78 0.60 -9.76
N GLY A 373 0.83 1.54 -9.72
CA GLY A 373 0.36 2.14 -8.47
C GLY A 373 -0.47 1.21 -7.58
N HIS A 374 -0.91 1.72 -6.43
CA HIS A 374 -2.02 1.15 -5.64
C HIS A 374 -1.88 -0.34 -5.29
N TRP A 375 -0.72 -0.70 -4.73
CA TRP A 375 -0.26 -2.07 -4.47
C TRP A 375 -0.24 -2.99 -5.70
N GLY A 376 -0.03 -2.40 -6.88
CA GLY A 376 0.05 -3.10 -8.15
C GLY A 376 -1.31 -3.42 -8.77
N GLU A 377 -2.33 -2.60 -8.52
CA GLU A 377 -3.60 -2.62 -9.25
C GLU A 377 -4.28 -4.00 -9.26
N LEU A 378 -4.29 -4.65 -8.08
CA LEU A 378 -4.83 -5.99 -7.82
C LEU A 378 -4.09 -7.16 -8.51
N VAL A 379 -3.18 -6.91 -9.45
CA VAL A 379 -2.48 -7.98 -10.19
C VAL A 379 -1.71 -8.94 -9.27
N PRO A 380 -0.98 -8.48 -8.22
CA PRO A 380 -0.30 -9.37 -7.29
C PRO A 380 -1.20 -10.44 -6.68
N PHE A 381 -2.47 -10.09 -6.41
CA PHE A 381 -3.47 -10.99 -5.85
C PHE A 381 -3.73 -12.24 -6.70
N TYR A 382 -3.53 -12.14 -8.00
CA TYR A 382 -3.87 -13.20 -8.96
C TYR A 382 -2.66 -13.95 -9.52
N LEU A 383 -1.41 -13.64 -9.13
CA LEU A 383 -0.21 -14.16 -9.79
C LEU A 383 -0.19 -15.70 -9.91
N ASN A 384 -0.53 -16.42 -8.83
CA ASN A 384 -0.59 -17.88 -8.86
C ASN A 384 -1.63 -18.42 -9.85
N ARG A 385 -2.79 -17.78 -9.91
CA ARG A 385 -3.88 -18.15 -10.82
C ARG A 385 -3.53 -17.79 -12.26
N LEU A 386 -2.89 -16.64 -12.48
CA LEU A 386 -2.42 -16.21 -13.79
C LEU A 386 -1.41 -17.20 -14.36
N ASP A 387 -0.45 -17.67 -13.56
CA ASP A 387 0.52 -18.68 -13.98
C ASP A 387 -0.14 -20.01 -14.36
N ASP A 388 -1.10 -20.48 -13.54
CA ASP A 388 -1.86 -21.70 -13.83
C ASP A 388 -2.64 -21.60 -15.15
N GLN A 389 -3.30 -20.46 -15.40
CA GLN A 389 -4.05 -20.24 -16.65
C GLN A 389 -3.12 -20.05 -17.85
N GLN A 390 -2.01 -19.32 -17.70
CA GLN A 390 -1.00 -19.14 -18.75
C GLN A 390 -0.49 -20.49 -19.23
N SER A 391 -0.13 -21.41 -18.32
CA SER A 391 0.43 -22.72 -18.68
C SER A 391 -0.49 -23.57 -19.59
N LYS A 392 -1.78 -23.25 -19.60
CA LYS A 392 -2.82 -23.94 -20.39
C LYS A 392 -3.17 -23.23 -21.69
N THR A 393 -2.89 -21.93 -21.80
CA THR A 393 -3.47 -21.07 -22.84
C THR A 393 -2.45 -20.27 -23.64
N MET A 394 -1.22 -20.10 -23.14
CA MET A 394 -0.21 -19.22 -23.73
C MET A 394 1.17 -19.86 -23.72
N LYS A 395 2.02 -19.44 -24.65
CA LYS A 395 3.43 -19.86 -24.77
C LYS A 395 4.38 -18.69 -24.53
N LEU A 396 4.32 -18.09 -23.32
CA LEU A 396 5.38 -17.17 -22.87
C LEU A 396 6.57 -17.98 -22.32
N PRO A 397 7.82 -17.55 -22.55
CA PRO A 397 9.02 -18.25 -22.06
C PRO A 397 9.11 -18.38 -20.53
N ARG A 398 8.61 -17.40 -19.78
CA ARG A 398 8.59 -17.40 -18.31
C ARG A 398 7.16 -17.31 -17.78
N LYS A 399 6.97 -17.50 -16.48
CA LYS A 399 5.66 -17.29 -15.85
C LYS A 399 5.32 -15.81 -15.79
N ILE A 400 4.03 -15.47 -15.83
CA ILE A 400 3.55 -14.11 -15.60
C ILE A 400 4.12 -13.56 -14.29
N SER A 401 4.12 -14.38 -13.22
CA SER A 401 4.71 -13.98 -11.94
C SER A 401 6.21 -13.70 -12.00
N ASP A 402 6.97 -14.39 -12.86
CA ASP A 402 8.41 -14.13 -13.04
C ASP A 402 8.64 -12.77 -13.72
N TYR A 403 7.86 -12.43 -14.76
CA TYR A 403 7.89 -11.09 -15.35
C TYR A 403 7.49 -10.02 -14.33
N TYR A 404 6.42 -10.26 -13.58
CA TYR A 404 5.95 -9.32 -12.57
C TYR A 404 7.05 -9.01 -11.54
N LYS A 405 7.68 -10.05 -11.00
CA LYS A 405 8.76 -9.94 -9.99
C LYS A 405 10.09 -9.41 -10.53
N SER A 406 10.28 -9.34 -11.84
CA SER A 406 11.55 -8.91 -12.45
C SER A 406 11.48 -7.58 -13.23
N ASN A 407 10.30 -7.20 -13.70
CA ASN A 407 10.11 -6.03 -14.56
C ASN A 407 9.14 -4.99 -13.97
N ILE A 408 8.36 -5.33 -12.94
CA ILE A 408 7.35 -4.45 -12.36
C ILE A 408 7.74 -4.05 -10.94
N TYR A 409 7.73 -2.74 -10.69
CA TYR A 409 7.70 -2.17 -9.35
C TYR A 409 6.26 -1.80 -8.98
N ILE A 410 5.91 -1.93 -7.71
CA ILE A 410 4.60 -1.49 -7.19
C ILE A 410 4.77 -0.39 -6.15
N THR A 411 3.73 0.43 -5.97
CA THR A 411 3.72 1.49 -4.94
C THR A 411 2.46 1.40 -4.08
N PRO A 412 2.46 1.92 -2.84
CA PRO A 412 1.28 1.90 -1.98
C PRO A 412 0.24 2.97 -2.30
N SER A 413 0.52 3.90 -3.22
CA SER A 413 -0.19 5.18 -3.47
C SER A 413 -1.60 5.22 -2.91
N GLY A 414 -1.78 6.02 -1.87
CA GLY A 414 -3.07 6.22 -1.21
C GLY A 414 -3.60 5.11 -0.30
N PHE A 415 -2.96 3.94 -0.25
CA PHE A 415 -3.43 2.75 0.49
C PHE A 415 -2.46 2.36 1.62
N PHE A 416 -2.56 3.02 2.78
CA PHE A 416 -1.66 2.79 3.92
C PHE A 416 -2.17 1.70 4.89
N SER A 417 -2.16 0.43 4.45
CA SER A 417 -2.57 -0.72 5.25
C SER A 417 -1.42 -1.71 5.50
N ASP A 418 -1.16 -2.03 6.77
CA ASP A 418 -0.12 -3.00 7.15
C ASP A 418 -0.39 -4.39 6.55
N ALA A 419 -1.67 -4.75 6.40
CA ALA A 419 -2.05 -6.04 5.82
C ALA A 419 -1.68 -6.10 4.33
N GLN A 420 -1.91 -5.00 3.59
CA GLN A 420 -1.55 -4.90 2.19
C GLN A 420 -0.02 -4.86 2.01
N LEU A 421 0.69 -4.13 2.86
CA LEU A 421 2.16 -4.11 2.85
C LEU A 421 2.76 -5.50 3.06
N ARG A 422 2.34 -6.23 4.10
CA ARG A 422 2.84 -7.60 4.35
C ARG A 422 2.54 -8.53 3.18
N TYR A 423 1.33 -8.44 2.63
CA TYR A 423 0.95 -9.21 1.46
C TYR A 423 1.82 -8.87 0.24
N ALA A 424 2.03 -7.59 -0.03
CA ALA A 424 2.85 -7.13 -1.15
C ALA A 424 4.31 -7.62 -1.02
N ILE A 425 4.90 -7.53 0.17
CA ILE A 425 6.26 -8.05 0.42
C ILE A 425 6.31 -9.55 0.15
N GLU A 426 5.35 -10.33 0.63
CA GLU A 426 5.28 -11.78 0.35
C GLU A 426 5.09 -12.06 -1.14
N ALA A 427 4.26 -11.27 -1.82
CA ALA A 427 3.90 -11.49 -3.22
C ALA A 427 5.03 -11.14 -4.20
N VAL A 428 5.77 -10.04 -3.98
CA VAL A 428 6.77 -9.53 -4.93
C VAL A 428 8.15 -9.25 -4.36
N GLY A 429 8.32 -9.27 -3.04
CA GLY A 429 9.54 -8.90 -2.34
C GLY A 429 9.70 -7.39 -2.15
N ALA A 430 10.34 -6.98 -1.06
CA ALA A 430 10.57 -5.57 -0.73
C ALA A 430 11.41 -4.84 -1.80
N ASP A 431 12.27 -5.54 -2.53
CA ASP A 431 13.06 -5.01 -3.66
C ASP A 431 12.20 -4.51 -4.85
N ARG A 432 10.91 -4.84 -4.88
CA ARG A 432 9.95 -4.45 -5.94
C ARG A 432 8.88 -3.48 -5.47
N ILE A 433 9.08 -2.84 -4.31
CA ILE A 433 8.13 -1.88 -3.76
C ILE A 433 8.82 -0.52 -3.63
N ILE A 434 8.21 0.55 -4.13
CA ILE A 434 8.67 1.93 -3.98
C ILE A 434 7.59 2.75 -3.30
N TYR A 435 7.97 3.59 -2.35
CA TYR A 435 7.01 4.43 -1.63
C TYR A 435 6.36 5.50 -2.51
N ALA A 436 5.10 5.83 -2.22
CA ALA A 436 4.31 6.84 -2.93
C ALA A 436 3.15 7.32 -2.05
N ALA A 437 2.67 8.55 -2.25
CA ALA A 437 1.62 9.13 -1.42
C ALA A 437 0.33 9.47 -2.16
N ASP A 438 0.40 9.74 -3.47
CA ASP A 438 -0.73 10.25 -4.27
C ASP A 438 -1.11 11.70 -3.92
N TYR A 439 -0.12 12.53 -3.57
CA TYR A 439 -0.35 13.96 -3.35
C TYR A 439 -0.69 14.64 -4.69
N PRO A 440 -1.64 15.58 -4.76
CA PRO A 440 -2.45 16.12 -3.66
C PRO A 440 -3.85 15.50 -3.55
N PHE A 441 -4.14 14.40 -4.25
CA PHE A 441 -5.42 13.71 -4.08
C PHE A 441 -5.58 13.20 -2.66
N LEU A 442 -4.47 12.77 -2.04
CA LEU A 442 -4.39 12.42 -0.63
C LEU A 442 -3.33 13.28 0.06
N ILE A 443 -3.78 14.08 1.03
CA ILE A 443 -2.93 14.93 1.86
C ILE A 443 -2.95 14.35 3.28
N ASP A 444 -2.16 13.30 3.49
CA ASP A 444 -1.98 12.70 4.81
C ASP A 444 -0.63 13.08 5.42
N LYS A 445 -0.65 13.81 6.54
CA LYS A 445 0.56 14.18 7.29
C LYS A 445 1.23 12.96 7.96
N ASN A 446 0.54 11.82 8.04
CA ASN A 446 1.08 10.56 8.54
C ASN A 446 1.75 9.71 7.45
N THR A 447 1.99 10.27 6.25
CA THR A 447 2.65 9.57 5.13
C THR A 447 3.93 8.86 5.59
N ARG A 448 4.82 9.50 6.36
CA ARG A 448 6.01 8.81 6.89
C ARG A 448 5.69 7.78 7.98
N ALA A 449 4.73 8.11 8.85
CA ALA A 449 4.41 7.32 10.03
C ALA A 449 3.97 5.88 9.68
N PHE A 450 3.29 5.69 8.55
CA PHE A 450 2.93 4.35 8.06
C PHE A 450 4.17 3.45 7.91
N LEU A 451 5.22 3.94 7.25
CA LEU A 451 6.42 3.13 7.00
C LEU A 451 7.32 3.04 8.24
N ASP A 452 7.38 4.10 9.06
CA ASP A 452 8.09 4.07 10.35
C ASP A 452 7.52 3.00 11.30
N MET A 453 6.20 2.87 11.36
CA MET A 453 5.50 1.91 12.22
C MET A 453 5.29 0.54 11.56
N ALA A 454 5.68 0.37 10.30
CA ALA A 454 5.49 -0.88 9.59
C ALA A 454 6.26 -2.03 10.27
N PRO A 455 5.61 -3.20 10.51
CA PRO A 455 6.22 -4.35 11.18
C PRO A 455 7.11 -5.13 10.20
N ILE A 456 8.18 -4.47 9.73
CA ILE A 456 9.15 -4.97 8.74
C ILE A 456 10.57 -4.68 9.21
N SER A 457 11.55 -5.34 8.60
CA SER A 457 12.97 -5.11 8.89
C SER A 457 13.39 -3.68 8.53
N ASN A 458 14.43 -3.15 9.17
CA ASN A 458 15.01 -1.85 8.81
C ASN A 458 15.52 -1.84 7.35
N GLU A 459 16.04 -2.98 6.86
CA GLU A 459 16.50 -3.12 5.49
C GLU A 459 15.36 -2.96 4.49
N ASP A 460 14.24 -3.66 4.71
CA ASP A 460 13.06 -3.55 3.85
C ASP A 460 12.43 -2.16 3.93
N ARG A 461 12.46 -1.54 5.12
CA ARG A 461 12.00 -0.17 5.31
C ARG A 461 12.81 0.81 4.46
N ASP A 462 14.14 0.72 4.49
CA ASP A 462 15.03 1.57 3.69
C ASP A 462 14.88 1.30 2.18
N LYS A 463 14.70 0.02 1.78
CA LYS A 463 14.39 -0.38 0.39
C LYS A 463 13.16 0.33 -0.13
N ILE A 464 12.05 0.19 0.59
CA ILE A 464 10.74 0.74 0.23
C ILE A 464 10.77 2.27 0.26
N GLY A 465 11.33 2.84 1.33
CA GLY A 465 11.30 4.27 1.59
C GLY A 465 12.12 5.08 0.58
N TYR A 466 13.29 4.59 0.15
CA TYR A 466 14.13 5.37 -0.77
C TYR A 466 15.09 4.57 -1.65
N LEU A 467 15.72 3.47 -1.19
CA LEU A 467 16.80 2.83 -1.96
C LEU A 467 16.32 2.29 -3.30
N ASN A 468 15.10 1.75 -3.38
CA ASN A 468 14.54 1.28 -4.64
C ASN A 468 14.29 2.42 -5.63
N ALA A 469 13.78 3.56 -5.15
CA ALA A 469 13.59 4.76 -5.98
C ALA A 469 14.95 5.30 -6.46
N GLU A 470 15.93 5.42 -5.58
CA GLU A 470 17.28 5.90 -5.93
C GLU A 470 17.95 5.02 -6.99
N ARG A 471 17.84 3.70 -6.84
CA ARG A 471 18.38 2.71 -7.78
C ARG A 471 17.68 2.77 -9.13
N LEU A 472 16.35 2.73 -9.15
CA LEU A 472 15.56 2.69 -10.39
C LEU A 472 15.65 4.01 -11.16
N LEU A 473 15.58 5.14 -10.45
CA LEU A 473 15.50 6.47 -11.04
C LEU A 473 16.84 7.19 -11.11
N LYS A 474 17.94 6.55 -10.68
CA LYS A 474 19.30 7.11 -10.72
C LYS A 474 19.34 8.50 -10.09
N LEU A 475 18.81 8.62 -8.87
CA LEU A 475 18.68 9.91 -8.18
C LEU A 475 20.01 10.37 -7.55
N ASN A 476 20.96 9.45 -7.39
CA ASN A 476 22.30 9.73 -6.83
C ASN A 476 23.38 9.94 -7.90
N ASP A 477 23.06 9.69 -9.18
CA ASP A 477 24.00 9.91 -10.30
C ASP A 477 24.10 11.42 -10.55
N LYS A 478 25.28 11.99 -10.30
CA LYS A 478 25.59 13.41 -10.52
C LYS A 478 25.99 13.69 -11.97
#